data_AF-A0A7J3BA74-F1
#
_entry.id   AF-A0A7J3BA74-F1
#
_cell.length_a   1.000
_cell.length_b   1.000
_cell.length_c   1.000
_cell.angle_alpha   90.00
_cell.angle_beta   90.00
_cell.angle_gamma   90.00
#
_symmetry.space_group_name_H-M   'P 1'
#
loop_
_entity.id
_entity.type
_entity.pdbx_description
1 polymer ?
#
loop_
_entity_poly.entity_id
_entity_poly.type
_entity_poly.pdbx_seq_one_letter_code
_entity_poly.pdbx_strand_id
1 'polypeptide(L)' 'IPLYSNAAGTIPIVQALMAKGMATGTALVLMMSITALSFPQLLILRKVVKTKLLAILVAILALSFIAIGYLFNMIL' A
#
# COMPACT_ATOMS: atom_id res chain seq x y z
N ILE A 1 -7.23 4.09 -19.47
CA ILE A 1 -6.98 4.36 -18.03
C ILE A 1 -6.46 3.06 -17.42
N PRO A 2 -5.20 2.98 -16.93
CA PRO A 2 -4.69 1.75 -16.35
C PRO A 2 -5.50 1.43 -15.10
N LEU A 3 -6.29 0.36 -15.16
CA LEU A 3 -7.14 -0.12 -14.05
C LEU A 3 -6.35 -0.90 -13.00
N TYR A 4 -5.02 -0.99 -13.14
CA TYR A 4 -4.10 -1.60 -12.19
C TYR A 4 -2.82 -0.76 -12.14
N SER A 5 -2.60 -0.05 -11.04
CA SER A 5 -1.28 0.55 -10.78
C SER A 5 -0.33 -0.58 -10.39
N ASN A 6 0.53 -0.95 -11.33
CA ASN A 6 1.67 -1.82 -11.07
C ASN A 6 2.67 -1.09 -10.18
N ALA A 7 3.37 -1.80 -9.29
CA ALA A 7 4.42 -1.26 -8.42
C ALA A 7 5.48 -0.45 -9.19
N ALA A 8 5.72 -0.79 -10.47
CA ALA A 8 6.61 -0.04 -11.35
C ALA A 8 6.16 1.42 -11.61
N GLY A 9 4.85 1.67 -11.64
CA GLY A 9 4.28 3.00 -11.88
C GLY A 9 4.32 3.92 -10.66
N THR A 10 4.49 3.37 -9.45
CA THR A 10 4.59 4.14 -8.20
C THR A 10 6.02 4.53 -7.84
N ILE A 11 7.03 3.87 -8.40
CA ILE A 11 8.45 4.18 -8.15
C ILE A 11 8.75 5.67 -8.40
N PRO A 12 8.37 6.29 -9.54
CA PRO A 12 8.70 7.70 -9.79
C PRO A 12 8.03 8.66 -8.79
N ILE A 13 6.79 8.34 -8.38
CA ILE A 13 6.03 9.13 -7.40
C ILE A 13 6.73 9.09 -6.05
N VAL A 14 7.13 7.90 -5.63
CA VAL A 14 7.80 7.68 -4.35
C VAL A 14 9.17 8.34 -4.33
N GLN A 15 9.94 8.24 -5.41
CA GLN A 15 11.22 8.94 -5.55
C GLN A 15 11.05 10.46 -5.46
N ALA A 16 10.04 11.02 -6.13
CA ALA A 16 9.75 12.45 -6.05
C ALA A 16 9.36 12.90 -4.62
N LEU A 17 8.58 12.08 -3.90
CA LEU A 17 8.19 12.36 -2.51
C LEU A 17 9.37 12.24 -1.55
N MET A 18 10.24 11.23 -1.72
CA MET A 18 11.46 11.09 -0.93
C MET A 18 12.42 12.26 -1.17
N ALA A 19 12.56 12.73 -2.42
CA ALA A 19 13.34 13.93 -2.73
C ALA A 19 12.78 15.22 -2.09
N LYS A 20 11.50 15.21 -1.69
CA LYS A 20 10.85 16.30 -0.93
C LYS A 20 10.93 16.12 0.59
N GLY A 21 11.66 15.12 1.08
CA GLY A 21 11.87 14.85 2.50
C GLY A 21 10.87 13.89 3.14
N MET A 22 10.09 13.14 2.34
CA MET A 22 9.28 12.05 2.88
C MET A 22 10.19 10.96 3.49
N ALA A 23 9.87 10.51 4.69
CA ALA A 23 10.60 9.43 5.36
C ALA A 23 10.51 8.13 4.55
N THR A 24 11.63 7.40 4.48
CA THR A 24 11.77 6.20 3.64
C THR A 24 10.75 5.11 3.97
N GLY A 25 10.50 4.84 5.26
CA GLY A 25 9.50 3.87 5.69
C GLY A 25 8.08 4.28 5.29
N THR A 26 7.75 5.57 5.36
CA THR A 26 6.46 6.10 4.89
C THR A 26 6.30 5.94 3.37
N ALA A 27 7.37 6.19 2.61
CA ALA A 27 7.43 5.98 1.17
C ALA A 27 7.22 4.50 0.79
N LEU A 28 7.83 3.56 1.53
CA LEU A 28 7.66 2.13 1.34
C LEU A 28 6.21 1.68 1.61
N VAL A 29 5.62 2.16 2.71
CA VAL A 29 4.22 1.88 3.07
C VAL A 29 3.26 2.34 1.97
N LEU A 30 3.52 3.49 1.35
CA LEU A 30 2.73 3.98 0.23
C LEU A 30 2.73 2.98 -0.94
N MET A 31 3.91 2.45 -1.32
CA MET A 31 4.04 1.46 -2.38
C MET A 31 3.32 0.14 -2.06
N MET A 32 3.47 -0.35 -0.83
CA MET A 32 2.82 -1.57 -0.36
C MET A 32 1.30 -1.43 -0.37
N SER A 33 0.79 -0.29 0.12
CA SER A 33 -0.64 0.02 0.13
C SER A 33 -1.22 0.08 -1.28
N ILE A 34 -0.56 0.77 -2.22
CA ILE A 34 -1.08 0.89 -3.58
C ILE A 34 -1.13 -0.48 -4.28
N THR A 35 -0.15 -1.35 -4.00
CA THR A 35 -0.08 -2.68 -4.61
C THR A 35 -1.07 -3.67 -3.99
N ALA A 36 -1.26 -3.63 -2.67
CA ALA A 36 -2.05 -4.63 -1.94
C ALA A 36 -3.52 -4.24 -1.72
N LEU A 37 -3.81 -2.94 -1.64
CA LEU A 37 -5.13 -2.40 -1.27
C LEU A 37 -5.78 -1.61 -2.41
N SER A 38 -5.42 -1.90 -3.65
CA SER A 38 -5.99 -1.17 -4.80
C SER A 38 -7.51 -1.37 -4.89
N PHE A 39 -8.24 -0.29 -5.16
CA PHE A 39 -9.70 -0.30 -5.29
C PHE A 39 -10.23 -1.37 -6.28
N PRO A 40 -9.66 -1.54 -7.48
CA PRO A 40 -10.09 -2.55 -8.46
C PRO A 40 -9.93 -3.97 -7.91
N GLN A 41 -8.84 -4.23 -7.18
CA GLN A 41 -8.53 -5.52 -6.59
C GLN A 41 -9.49 -5.88 -5.45
N LEU A 42 -9.85 -4.92 -4.60
CA LEU A 42 -10.90 -5.10 -3.59
C LEU A 42 -12.27 -5.37 -4.23
N LEU A 43 -12.58 -4.70 -5.35
CA LEU A 43 -13.80 -4.92 -6.13
C LEU A 43 -13.87 -6.33 -6.73
N ILE A 44 -12.75 -6.83 -7.25
CA ILE A 44 -12.63 -8.19 -7.80
C ILE A 44 -12.75 -9.23 -6.69
N LEU A 45 -12.02 -9.06 -5.58
CA LEU A 45 -12.10 -9.97 -4.44
C LEU A 45 -13.51 -10.01 -3.84
N ARG A 46 -14.25 -8.88 -3.85
CA ARG A 46 -15.61 -8.83 -3.31
C ARG A 46 -16.58 -9.77 -4.04
N LYS A 47 -16.28 -10.15 -5.30
CA LYS A 47 -17.09 -11.12 -6.04
C LYS A 47 -16.87 -12.57 -5.60
N VAL A 48 -15.74 -12.87 -4.95
CA VAL A 48 -15.34 -14.24 -4.57
C VAL A 48 -15.17 -14.44 -3.06
N VAL A 49 -15.04 -13.35 -2.29
CA VAL A 49 -14.82 -13.35 -0.84
C VAL A 49 -15.93 -12.58 -0.14
N LYS A 50 -16.41 -13.08 1.02
CA LYS A 50 -17.41 -12.38 1.85
C LYS A 50 -16.88 -11.01 2.29
N THR A 51 -17.71 -9.97 2.24
CA THR A 51 -17.33 -8.60 2.63
C THR A 51 -16.69 -8.51 4.02
N LYS A 52 -17.12 -9.36 4.98
CA LYS A 52 -16.53 -9.45 6.32
C LYS A 52 -15.06 -9.90 6.31
N LEU A 53 -14.71 -10.88 5.47
CA LEU A 53 -13.33 -11.38 5.34
C LEU A 53 -12.43 -10.36 4.64
N LEU A 54 -12.97 -9.63 3.67
CA LEU A 54 -12.28 -8.50 3.03
C LEU A 54 -11.93 -7.39 4.03
N ALA A 55 -12.87 -7.02 4.90
CA ALA A 55 -12.61 -6.02 5.93
C ALA A 55 -11.48 -6.45 6.88
N ILE A 56 -11.46 -7.73 7.27
CA ILE A 56 -10.39 -8.30 8.12
C ILE A 56 -9.05 -8.26 7.37
N LEU A 57 -9.02 -8.65 6.10
CA LEU A 57 -7.79 -8.61 5.28
C LEU A 57 -7.24 -7.19 5.19
N VAL A 58 -8.10 -6.22 4.89
CA VAL A 58 -7.72 -4.81 4.80
C VAL A 58 -7.17 -4.31 6.13
N ALA A 59 -7.80 -4.66 7.25
CA ALA A 59 -7.36 -4.25 8.58
C ALA A 59 -5.99 -4.85 8.93
N ILE A 60 -5.78 -6.14 8.68
CA ILE A 60 -4.51 -6.81 8.96
C ILE A 60 -3.38 -6.19 8.11
N LEU A 61 -3.62 -5.99 6.81
CA LEU A 61 -2.64 -5.37 5.92
C LEU A 61 -2.31 -3.94 6.35
N ALA A 62 -3.32 -3.13 6.65
CA ALA A 62 -3.12 -1.75 7.11
C ALA A 62 -2.27 -1.70 8.39
N LEU A 63 -2.60 -2.53 9.40
CA LEU A 63 -1.83 -2.62 10.63
C LEU A 63 -0.38 -3.07 10.38
N SER A 64 -0.20 -4.08 9.53
CA SER A 64 1.13 -4.60 9.17
C SER A 64 1.97 -3.54 8.48
N PHE A 65 1.38 -2.79 7.53
CA PHE A 65 2.09 -1.74 6.82
C PHE A 65 2.47 -0.59 7.75
N ILE A 66 1.55 -0.15 8.62
CA ILE A 66 1.87 0.89 9.61
C ILE A 66 3.03 0.46 10.51
N ALA A 67 2.99 -0.78 11.03
CA ALA A 67 4.05 -1.30 11.88
C ALA A 67 5.41 -1.33 11.16
N ILE A 68 5.44 -1.81 9.91
CA ILE A 68 6.66 -1.83 9.09
C ILE A 68 7.14 -0.41 8.79
N GLY A 69 6.25 0.53 8.45
CA GLY A 69 6.61 1.91 8.18
C GLY A 69 7.28 2.59 9.36
N TYR A 70 6.72 2.40 10.56
CA TYR A 70 7.35 2.89 11.80
C TYR A 70 8.69 2.22 12.06
N LEU A 71 8.77 0.90 11.91
CA LEU A 71 10.01 0.16 12.10
C LEU A 71 11.13 0.68 11.18
N PHE A 72 10.83 0.88 9.89
CA PHE A 72 11.80 1.40 8.94
C PHE A 72 12.17 2.86 9.23
N ASN A 73 11.22 3.72 9.58
CA ASN A 73 11.52 5.11 9.96
C ASN A 73 12.32 5.24 11.26
N MET A 74 12.29 4.22 12.14
CA MET A 74 13.09 4.20 13.36
C MET A 74 14.52 3.73 13.11
N ILE A 75 14.73 2.90 12.09
CA ILE A 75 16.04 2.28 11.78
C ILE A 75 16.83 3.11 10.75
N LEU A 76 16.14 3.72 9.79
CA LEU A 76 16.70 4.48 8.66
C LEU A 76 16.37 5.97 8.77
#